data_AF-A0A074ZH05-F1
#
_entry.id   AF-A0A074ZH05-F1
#
_cell.length_a   1.000
_cell.length_b   1.000
_cell.length_c   1.000
_cell.angle_alpha   90.00
_cell.angle_beta   90.00
_cell.angle_gamma   90.00
#
_symmetry.space_group_name_H-M   'P 1'
#
loop_
_entity.id
_entity.type
_entity.pdbx_description
1 polymer ?
#
loop_
_entity_poly.entity_id
_entity_poly.type
_entity_poly.pdbx_seq_one_letter_code
_entity_poly.pdbx_strand_id
1 'polypeptide(L)'
;MIDPQQRNLETADKEQQNQRENDVQLRWQEVIDKGGEGAPEWMKEAAARRKAAQEKESTLAPWIKELKLKNKDLARKAGHL
;
A
#
# COMPACT_ATOMS: atom_id res chain seq x y z
N MET A 1 16.61 -25.87 22.61
CA MET A 1 15.95 -24.76 23.32
C MET A 1 16.54 -23.48 22.76
N ILE A 2 15.73 -22.59 22.20
CA ILE A 2 16.21 -21.33 21.60
C ILE A 2 16.51 -20.37 22.75
N ASP A 3 17.72 -19.82 22.77
CA ASP A 3 18.20 -18.92 23.82
C ASP A 3 17.31 -17.66 23.92
N PRO A 4 16.87 -17.26 25.13
CA PRO A 4 15.98 -16.12 25.30
C PRO A 4 16.60 -14.78 24.84
N GLN A 5 17.93 -14.66 24.77
CA GLN A 5 18.56 -13.49 24.13
C GLN A 5 18.40 -13.51 22.62
N GLN A 6 18.46 -14.66 21.96
CA GLN A 6 18.29 -14.74 20.51
C GLN A 6 16.86 -14.40 20.07
N ARG A 7 15.83 -14.82 20.83
CA ARG A 7 14.45 -14.40 20.53
C ARG A 7 14.25 -12.88 20.65
N ASN A 8 14.87 -12.24 21.64
CA ASN A 8 14.77 -10.78 21.80
C ASN A 8 15.44 -10.03 20.64
N LEU A 9 16.58 -10.53 20.16
CA LEU A 9 17.29 -9.96 19.00
C LEU A 9 16.49 -10.15 17.70
N GLU A 10 15.93 -11.34 17.46
CA GLU A 10 15.07 -11.59 16.30
C GLU A 10 13.80 -10.74 16.33
N THR A 11 13.23 -10.50 17.52
CA THR A 11 12.03 -9.65 17.66
C THR A 11 12.36 -8.19 17.40
N ALA A 12 13.49 -7.70 17.92
CA ALA A 12 13.96 -6.33 17.70
C ALA A 12 14.33 -6.05 16.22
N ASP A 13 14.98 -7.00 15.55
CA ASP A 13 15.30 -6.90 14.11
C ASP A 13 14.01 -6.84 13.27
N LYS A 14 13.03 -7.67 13.62
CA LYS A 14 11.72 -7.70 12.95
C LYS A 14 10.90 -6.43 13.18
N GLU A 15 10.97 -5.86 14.39
CA GLU A 15 10.39 -4.55 14.68
C GLU A 15 11.08 -3.44 13.88
N GLN A 16 12.41 -3.46 13.79
CA GLN A 16 13.16 -2.47 13.04
C GLN A 16 12.88 -2.57 11.53
N GLN A 17 12.74 -3.79 10.99
CA GLN A 17 12.33 -4.00 9.61
C GLN A 17 10.92 -3.46 9.38
N ASN A 18 9.97 -3.78 10.26
CA ASN A 18 8.60 -3.28 10.17
C ASN A 18 8.53 -1.74 10.23
N GLN A 19 9.38 -1.11 11.05
CA GLN A 19 9.48 0.36 11.10
C GLN A 19 10.02 0.94 9.78
N ARG A 20 11.03 0.32 9.16
CA ARG A 20 11.55 0.76 7.85
C ARG A 20 10.51 0.60 6.74
N GLU A 21 9.77 -0.51 6.76
CA GLU A 21 8.68 -0.74 5.81
C GLU A 21 7.54 0.27 6.00
N ASN A 22 7.22 0.62 7.25
CA ASN A 22 6.23 1.63 7.57
C ASN A 22 6.68 3.04 7.13
N ASP A 23 7.95 3.40 7.35
CA ASP A 23 8.54 4.67 6.91
C ASP A 23 8.48 4.82 5.39
N VAL A 24 8.80 3.75 4.64
CA VAL A 24 8.69 3.73 3.18
C VAL A 24 7.24 3.89 2.74
N GLN A 25 6.29 3.23 3.40
CA GLN A 25 4.86 3.38 3.10
C GLN A 25 4.35 4.79 3.38
N LEU A 26 4.76 5.41 4.49
CA LEU A 26 4.39 6.77 4.86
C LEU A 26 4.98 7.78 3.87
N ARG A 27 6.28 7.70 3.57
CA ARG A 27 6.93 8.55 2.57
C ARG A 27 6.31 8.37 1.19
N TRP A 28 5.91 7.15 0.85
CA TRP A 28 5.21 6.89 -0.39
C TRP A 28 3.82 7.52 -0.42
N GLN A 29 3.10 7.48 0.70
CA GLN A 29 1.81 8.15 0.86
C GLN A 29 1.95 9.67 0.71
N GLU A 30 2.98 10.27 1.30
CA GLU A 30 3.29 11.71 1.16
C GLU A 30 3.62 12.10 -0.29
N VAL A 31 4.39 11.26 -0.99
CA VAL A 31 4.70 11.45 -2.41
C VAL A 31 3.43 11.41 -3.27
N ILE A 32 2.53 10.46 -3.00
CA ILE A 32 1.24 10.36 -3.69
C ILE A 32 0.39 11.61 -3.40
N ASP A 33 0.30 12.03 -2.14
CA ASP A 33 -0.48 13.20 -1.72
C ASP A 33 0.01 14.48 -2.41
N LYS A 34 1.33 14.65 -2.50
CA LYS A 34 1.98 15.76 -3.23
C LYS A 34 2.01 15.58 -4.75
N GLY A 35 1.39 14.55 -5.29
CA GLY A 35 1.31 14.33 -6.74
C GLY A 35 2.67 14.03 -7.41
N GLY A 36 3.63 13.49 -6.66
CA GLY A 36 4.98 13.19 -7.16
C GLY A 36 6.02 14.26 -6.89
N GLU A 37 5.70 15.35 -6.18
CA GLU A 37 6.69 16.37 -5.82
C GLU A 37 7.76 15.79 -4.87
N GLY A 38 9.05 15.95 -5.23
CA GLY A 38 10.19 15.37 -4.50
C GLY A 38 10.47 13.88 -4.78
N ALA A 39 9.64 13.21 -5.59
CA ALA A 39 9.86 11.81 -5.97
C ALA A 39 10.72 11.67 -7.23
N PRO A 40 11.44 10.54 -7.39
CA PRO A 40 12.16 10.27 -8.64
C PRO A 40 11.21 10.11 -9.82
N GLU A 41 11.66 10.41 -11.04
CA GLU A 41 10.78 10.51 -12.23
C GLU A 41 9.97 9.24 -12.52
N TRP A 42 10.57 8.06 -12.32
CA TRP A 42 9.88 6.77 -12.46
C TRP A 42 8.75 6.56 -11.42
N MET A 43 8.77 7.30 -10.31
CA MET A 43 7.71 7.31 -9.29
C MET A 43 6.67 8.40 -9.49
N LYS A 44 7.03 9.54 -10.10
CA LYS A 44 6.11 10.67 -10.27
C LYS A 44 4.84 10.27 -11.01
N GLU A 45 5.00 9.51 -12.10
CA GLU A 45 3.85 9.04 -12.88
C GLU A 45 2.96 8.08 -12.06
N ALA A 46 3.56 7.13 -11.35
CA ALA A 46 2.82 6.19 -10.51
C ALA A 46 2.08 6.91 -9.37
N ALA A 47 2.71 7.92 -8.76
CA ALA A 47 2.14 8.76 -7.71
C ALA A 47 0.94 9.56 -8.23
N ALA A 48 1.10 10.25 -9.37
CA ALA A 48 0.02 11.00 -10.01
C ALA A 48 -1.15 10.09 -10.42
N ARG A 49 -0.87 8.90 -10.96
CA ARG A 49 -1.89 7.91 -11.32
C ARG A 49 -2.65 7.39 -10.10
N ARG A 50 -1.95 7.13 -8.99
CA ARG A 50 -2.58 6.72 -7.73
C ARG A 50 -3.43 7.83 -7.11
N LYS A 51 -2.95 9.07 -7.08
CA LYS A 51 -3.73 10.23 -6.60
C LYS A 51 -5.01 10.38 -7.41
N ALA A 52 -4.90 10.37 -8.74
CA ALA A 52 -6.06 10.44 -9.62
C ALA A 52 -7.04 9.26 -9.43
N ALA A 53 -6.54 8.05 -9.14
CA ALA A 53 -7.39 6.92 -8.81
C ALA A 53 -8.11 7.12 -7.46
N GLN A 54 -7.41 7.61 -6.44
CA GLN A 54 -7.98 7.90 -5.12
C GLN A 54 -9.06 8.98 -5.19
N GLU A 55 -8.85 10.06 -5.95
CA GLU A 55 -9.85 11.10 -6.16
C GLU A 55 -11.09 10.57 -6.89
N LYS A 56 -10.88 9.73 -7.92
CA LYS A 56 -11.97 9.01 -8.58
C LYS A 56 -12.72 8.16 -7.56
N GLU A 57 -12.04 7.35 -6.76
CA GLU A 57 -12.68 6.47 -5.76
C GLU A 57 -13.37 7.21 -4.60
N SER A 58 -12.90 8.41 -4.26
CA SER A 58 -13.57 9.31 -3.31
C SER A 58 -14.90 9.82 -3.89
N THR A 59 -14.90 10.11 -5.19
CA THR A 59 -16.08 10.61 -5.93
C THR A 59 -17.06 9.49 -6.29
N LEU A 60 -16.66 8.22 -6.20
CA LEU A 60 -17.53 7.09 -6.48
C LEU A 60 -18.58 6.92 -5.37
N ALA A 61 -19.83 6.84 -5.78
CA ALA A 61 -20.93 6.48 -4.91
C ALA A 61 -20.67 5.12 -4.21
N PRO A 62 -21.12 4.94 -2.97
CA PRO A 62 -20.79 3.76 -2.15
C PRO A 62 -21.17 2.42 -2.81
N TRP A 63 -22.27 2.38 -3.58
CA TRP A 63 -22.71 1.19 -4.31
C TRP A 63 -21.71 0.74 -5.40
N ILE A 64 -20.92 1.66 -5.97
CA ILE A 64 -19.88 1.32 -6.96
C ILE A 64 -18.72 0.59 -6.27
N LYS A 65 -18.41 0.92 -5.01
CA LYS A 65 -17.39 0.20 -4.22
C LYS A 65 -17.82 -1.25 -3.99
N GLU A 66 -19.08 -1.46 -3.66
CA GLU A 66 -19.64 -2.81 -3.50
C GLU A 66 -19.61 -3.60 -4.82
N LEU A 67 -19.93 -2.96 -5.95
CA LEU A 67 -19.85 -3.59 -7.27
C LEU A 67 -18.41 -4.01 -7.61
N LYS A 68 -17.41 -3.15 -7.37
CA LYS A 68 -16.00 -3.49 -7.57
C LYS A 68 -15.56 -4.67 -6.68
N LEU A 69 -16.01 -4.71 -5.44
CA LEU A 69 -15.69 -5.78 -4.51
C LEU A 69 -16.26 -7.13 -5.00
N LYS A 70 -17.54 -7.13 -5.40
CA LYS A 70 -18.20 -8.30 -5.99
C LYS A 70 -17.53 -8.74 -7.28
N ASN A 71 -17.16 -7.83 -8.17
CA ASN A 71 -16.47 -8.16 -9.41
C ASN A 71 -15.06 -8.73 -9.15
N LYS A 72 -14.33 -8.23 -8.16
CA LYS A 72 -13.04 -8.83 -7.75
C LYS A 72 -13.22 -10.25 -7.20
N ASP A 73 -14.23 -10.48 -6.38
CA ASP A 73 -14.53 -11.81 -5.84
C ASP A 73 -14.92 -12.79 -6.95
N LEU A 74 -15.73 -12.33 -7.90
CA LEU A 74 -16.10 -13.10 -9.09
C LEU A 74 -14.90 -13.38 -10.00
N ALA A 75 -14.02 -12.40 -10.23
CA ALA A 75 -12.80 -12.59 -11.03
C ALA A 75 -11.84 -13.60 -10.37
N ARG A 76 -11.73 -13.58 -9.03
CA ARG A 76 -10.96 -14.57 -8.27
C ARG A 76 -11.59 -15.96 -8.38
N LYS A 77 -12.91 -16.07 -8.27
CA LYS A 77 -13.64 -17.34 -8.45
C LYS A 77 -13.57 -17.87 -9.88
N ALA A 78 -13.49 -16.98 -10.87
CA ALA A 78 -13.34 -17.33 -12.27
C ALA A 78 -11.89 -17.70 -12.65
N GLY A 79 -10.93 -17.66 -11.71
CA GLY A 79 -9.53 -18.01 -11.96
C GLY A 79 -8.76 -17.01 -12.85
N HIS A 80 -9.27 -15.78 -12.97
CA HIS A 80 -8.68 -14.71 -13.79
C HIS A 80 -7.69 -13.81 -13.02
N LEU A 81 -7.28 -14.21 -11.81
CA LEU A 81 -6.37 -13.47 -10.92
C LEU A 81 -5.25 -14.36 -10.40
#